data_AF-A0AAU9XL68-F1
#
_entry.id   AF-A0AAU9XL68-F1
#
_cell.length_a   1.000
_cell.length_b   1.000
_cell.length_c   1.000
_cell.angle_alpha   90.00
_cell.angle_beta   90.00
_cell.angle_gamma   90.00
#
_symmetry.space_group_name_H-M   'P 1'
#
loop_
_entity.id
_entity.type
_entity.pdbx_description
1 polymer ?
#
loop_
_entity_poly.entity_id
_entity_poly.type
_entity_poly.pdbx_seq_one_letter_code
_entity_poly.pdbx_strand_id
1 'polypeptide(L)'
;MDANGSEAIFHMEGGSYTIDQHVLKVMIYTRYIRFLPVTWERSICLRVEVYHLYYLNSAEAQGMESGVISNSQMSASSQWSNLERAHYGRLHVKETQHNAGGRVARTNDENQWLQIDLNN
;
A
#
# COMPACT_ATOMS: atom_id res chain seq x y z
N MET A 1 17.19 -11.38 14.47
CA MET A 1 18.58 -11.60 14.85
C MET A 1 19.43 -10.52 14.20
N ASP A 2 20.52 -10.09 14.83
CA ASP A 2 21.50 -9.21 14.19
C ASP A 2 22.34 -9.98 13.16
N ALA A 3 23.34 -9.33 12.56
CA ALA A 3 24.21 -9.95 11.57
C ALA A 3 25.05 -11.13 12.11
N ASN A 4 25.07 -11.33 13.42
CA ASN A 4 25.84 -12.38 14.10
C ASN A 4 24.95 -13.50 14.66
N GLY A 5 23.64 -13.48 14.39
CA GLY A 5 22.69 -14.46 14.91
C GLY A 5 22.20 -14.19 16.33
N SER A 6 22.58 -13.06 16.94
CA SER A 6 22.14 -12.64 18.28
C SER A 6 20.77 -11.98 18.24
N GLU A 7 20.12 -11.79 19.39
CA GLU A 7 18.86 -11.03 19.46
C GLU A 7 19.06 -9.61 18.92
N ALA A 8 18.13 -9.13 18.10
CA ALA A 8 18.14 -7.74 17.64
C ALA A 8 17.34 -6.91 18.64
N ILE A 9 17.99 -5.97 19.32
CA ILE A 9 17.35 -5.04 20.24
C ILE A 9 17.14 -3.71 19.51
N PHE A 10 15.90 -3.23 19.52
CA PHE A 10 15.53 -1.94 18.97
C PHE A 10 15.07 -1.03 20.11
N HIS A 11 15.51 0.23 20.06
CA HIS A 11 15.11 1.27 20.98
C HIS A 11 14.19 2.22 20.23
N MET A 12 12.95 2.34 20.69
CA MET A 12 11.99 3.27 20.11
C MET A 12 12.38 4.70 20.48
N GLU A 13 12.48 5.55 19.46
CA GLU A 13 12.64 7.00 19.63
C GLU A 13 11.27 7.71 19.53
N GLY A 14 10.91 8.48 20.56
CA GLY A 14 9.70 9.31 20.57
C GLY A 14 8.57 8.81 21.47
N GLY A 15 7.35 9.31 21.22
CA GLY A 15 6.18 9.10 22.08
C GLY A 15 5.12 8.19 21.47
N SER A 16 3.95 8.14 22.10
CA SER A 16 2.84 7.21 21.75
C SER A 16 2.27 7.35 20.33
N TYR A 17 2.59 8.45 19.64
CA TYR A 17 2.14 8.71 18.27
C TYR A 17 3.29 8.71 17.26
N THR A 18 4.54 8.59 17.73
CA THR A 18 5.71 8.58 16.86
C THR A 18 5.81 7.22 16.16
N ILE A 19 6.11 7.26 14.86
CA ILE A 19 6.48 6.07 14.10
C ILE A 19 8.00 6.05 14.05
N ASP A 20 8.60 5.03 14.66
CA ASP A 20 10.02 4.74 14.54
C ASP A 20 10.22 3.52 13.64
N GLN A 21 11.16 3.62 12.70
CA GLN A 21 11.42 2.60 11.68
C GLN A 21 12.80 2.00 11.88
N HIS A 22 12.85 0.67 12.00
CA HIS A 22 14.11 -0.05 12.12
C HIS A 22 14.32 -0.97 10.92
N VAL A 23 15.43 -0.77 10.21
CA VAL A 23 15.84 -1.63 9.10
C VAL A 23 16.64 -2.82 9.64
N LEU A 24 16.21 -4.02 9.27
CA LEU A 24 16.98 -5.23 9.52
C LEU A 24 18.15 -5.29 8.53
N LYS A 25 19.38 -5.20 9.04
CA LYS A 25 20.61 -5.21 8.21
C LYS A 25 20.83 -6.54 7.48
N VAL A 26 20.18 -7.61 7.94
CA VAL A 26 20.24 -8.94 7.33
C VAL A 26 18.82 -9.36 6.95
N MET A 27 18.69 -9.94 5.76
CA MET A 27 17.42 -10.55 5.32
C MET A 27 17.05 -11.72 6.22
N ILE A 28 15.84 -11.68 6.75
CA ILE A 28 15.29 -12.76 7.57
C ILE A 28 14.24 -13.50 6.76
N TYR A 29 14.47 -14.79 6.53
CA TYR A 29 13.49 -15.71 5.93
C TYR A 29 12.77 -16.47 7.04
N THR A 30 11.54 -16.08 7.35
CA THR A 30 10.74 -16.73 8.40
C THR A 30 9.25 -16.59 8.11
N ARG A 31 8.45 -17.51 8.67
CA ARG A 31 6.98 -17.40 8.70
C ARG A 31 6.48 -16.68 9.96
N TYR A 32 7.27 -16.73 11.04
CA TYR A 32 6.86 -16.21 12.33
C TYR A 32 7.90 -15.22 12.84
N ILE A 33 7.40 -14.05 13.24
CA ILE A 33 8.16 -13.00 13.92
C ILE A 33 7.49 -12.78 15.27
N ARG A 34 8.30 -12.69 16.32
CA ARG A 34 7.84 -12.43 17.68
C ARG A 34 8.52 -11.15 18.19
N PHE A 35 7.70 -10.18 18.57
CA PHE A 35 8.16 -8.96 19.24
C PHE A 35 8.07 -9.18 20.75
N LEU A 36 9.18 -8.97 21.45
CA LEU A 36 9.27 -9.08 22.90
C LEU A 36 9.57 -7.69 23.48
N PRO A 37 8.59 -7.00 24.07
CA PRO A 37 8.85 -5.74 24.78
C PRO A 37 9.85 -5.98 25.91
N VAL A 38 10.97 -5.24 25.90
CA VAL A 38 12.02 -5.35 26.93
C VAL A 38 11.80 -4.33 28.04
N THR A 39 11.45 -3.09 27.68
CA THR A 39 11.15 -1.98 28.60
C THR A 39 9.90 -1.23 28.16
N TRP A 40 9.26 -0.51 29.09
CA TRP A 40 8.08 0.32 28.84
C TRP A 40 8.02 1.49 29.82
N GLU A 41 7.27 2.53 29.46
CA GLU A 41 7.08 3.73 30.28
C GLU A 41 5.95 3.55 31.32
N ARG A 42 4.70 3.44 30.86
CA ARG A 42 3.50 3.31 31.73
C ARG A 42 2.92 1.90 31.70
N SER A 43 2.62 1.44 30.49
CA SER A 43 2.06 0.12 30.22
C SER A 43 2.65 -0.40 28.93
N ILE A 44 2.71 -1.72 28.79
CA ILE A 44 3.16 -2.36 27.56
C ILE A 44 2.07 -2.21 26.49
N CYS A 45 2.37 -1.48 25.42
CA CYS A 45 1.50 -1.35 24.25
C CYS A 45 2.36 -1.12 23.00
N LEU A 46 2.09 -1.84 21.91
CA LEU A 46 2.82 -1.72 20.65
C LEU A 46 1.84 -1.79 19.47
N ARG A 47 2.10 -0.96 18.45
CA ARG A 47 1.52 -1.08 17.11
C ARG A 47 2.66 -1.23 16.13
N VAL A 48 2.72 -2.34 15.41
CA VAL A 48 3.83 -2.69 14.54
C VAL A 48 3.29 -3.02 13.15
N GLU A 49 3.99 -2.53 12.13
CA GLU A 49 3.83 -2.91 10.74
C GLU A 49 5.14 -3.54 10.28
N VAL A 50 5.08 -4.69 9.58
CA VAL A 50 6.27 -5.39 9.09
C VAL A 50 6.32 -5.28 7.58
N TYR A 51 7.30 -4.53 7.10
CA TYR A 51 7.56 -4.38 5.67
C TYR A 51 8.51 -5.47 5.18
N HIS A 52 8.16 -6.09 4.05
CA HIS A 52 8.99 -7.07 3.38
C HIS A 52 9.63 -6.42 2.15
N LEU A 53 10.93 -6.63 1.95
CA LEU A 53 11.59 -6.33 0.69
C LEU A 53 11.44 -7.55 -0.23
N TYR A 54 10.45 -7.52 -1.13
CA TYR A 54 10.35 -8.54 -2.18
C TYR A 54 11.45 -8.30 -3.21
N TYR A 55 12.42 -9.21 -3.31
CA TYR A 55 13.37 -9.25 -4.43
C TYR A 55 12.76 -9.87 -5.70
N LEU A 56 11.54 -10.39 -5.60
CA LEU A 56 10.77 -10.89 -6.73
C LEU A 56 9.68 -9.85 -7.01
N ASN A 57 9.84 -9.10 -8.10
CA ASN A 57 9.04 -7.97 -8.59
C ASN A 57 7.50 -8.20 -8.74
N SER A 58 6.95 -9.27 -8.17
CA SER A 58 5.54 -9.67 -8.34
C SER A 58 4.57 -8.91 -7.43
N ALA A 59 5.05 -8.26 -6.38
CA ALA A 59 4.19 -7.55 -5.42
C ALA A 59 4.29 -6.02 -5.52
N GLU A 60 5.10 -5.49 -6.43
CA GLU A 60 5.27 -4.05 -6.58
C GLU A 60 4.08 -3.45 -7.32
N ALA A 61 3.66 -2.25 -6.90
CA ALA A 61 2.57 -1.53 -7.53
C ALA A 61 2.91 -1.23 -8.99
N GLN A 62 2.08 -1.72 -9.91
CA GLN A 62 2.31 -1.62 -11.36
C GLN A 62 1.95 -0.24 -11.95
N GLY A 63 1.95 0.82 -11.13
CA GLY A 63 1.77 2.18 -11.63
C GLY A 63 0.34 2.74 -11.63
N MET A 64 -0.62 2.01 -11.06
CA MET A 64 -2.00 2.50 -10.94
C MET A 64 -2.08 3.74 -10.06
N GLU A 65 -1.51 3.70 -8.86
CA GLU A 65 -1.50 4.84 -7.93
C GLU A 65 -0.53 5.94 -8.36
N SER A 66 0.71 5.58 -8.75
CA SER A 66 1.76 6.55 -9.07
C SER A 66 1.55 7.29 -10.40
N GLY A 67 0.60 6.85 -11.23
CA GLY A 67 0.32 7.46 -12.54
C GLY A 67 1.25 7.03 -13.67
N VAL A 68 2.12 6.02 -13.44
CA VAL A 68 2.96 5.43 -14.50
C VAL A 68 2.10 4.80 -15.60
N ILE A 69 1.00 4.15 -15.24
CA ILE A 69 -0.08 3.85 -16.20
C ILE A 69 -0.75 5.18 -16.51
N SER A 70 -0.74 5.63 -17.76
CA SER A 70 -1.35 6.90 -18.17
C SER A 70 -2.88 6.84 -18.21
N ASN A 71 -3.56 7.99 -18.19
CA ASN A 71 -5.02 8.02 -18.26
C ASN A 71 -5.58 7.48 -19.59
N SER A 72 -4.82 7.57 -20.68
CA SER A 72 -5.19 7.02 -21.98
C SER A 72 -5.15 5.49 -22.03
N GLN A 73 -4.36 4.86 -21.16
CA GLN A 73 -4.33 3.41 -21.02
C GLN A 73 -5.51 2.86 -20.22
N MET A 74 -6.38 3.73 -19.69
CA MET A 74 -7.52 3.33 -18.86
C MET A 74 -8.83 3.62 -19.59
N SER A 75 -9.61 2.58 -19.85
CA SER A 75 -10.93 2.68 -20.47
C SER A 75 -11.96 1.89 -19.67
N ALA A 76 -13.25 2.17 -19.88
CA ALA A 76 -14.33 1.46 -19.21
C ALA A 76 -15.50 1.27 -20.16
N SER A 77 -16.33 0.27 -19.89
CA SER A 77 -17.58 0.00 -20.64
C SER A 77 -18.52 1.20 -20.66
N SER A 78 -18.60 1.92 -19.54
CA SER A 78 -19.45 3.08 -19.35
C SER A 78 -18.95 3.92 -18.18
N GLN A 79 -19.47 5.15 -18.07
CA GLN A 79 -19.23 6.06 -16.94
C GLN A 79 -20.52 6.81 -16.60
N TRP A 80 -20.77 7.05 -15.31
CA TRP A 80 -21.93 7.83 -14.84
C TRP A 80 -21.91 9.27 -15.37
N SER A 81 -20.78 9.96 -15.17
CA SER A 81 -20.51 11.28 -15.74
C SER A 81 -19.02 11.45 -16.04
N ASN A 82 -18.61 12.66 -16.40
CA ASN A 82 -17.20 13.01 -16.60
C ASN A 82 -16.36 13.03 -15.30
N LEU A 83 -17.01 13.02 -14.13
CA LEU A 83 -16.36 13.01 -12.82
C LEU A 83 -15.98 11.59 -12.35
N GLU A 84 -16.55 10.55 -12.95
CA GLU A 84 -16.36 9.13 -12.58
C GLU A 84 -15.65 8.31 -13.68
N ARG A 85 -14.86 9.00 -14.52
CA ARG A 85 -14.07 8.38 -15.60
C ARG A 85 -13.14 7.30 -15.05
N ALA A 86 -12.77 6.36 -15.93
CA ALA A 86 -11.91 5.22 -15.62
C ALA A 86 -10.69 5.55 -14.73
N HIS A 87 -9.94 6.60 -15.06
CA HIS A 87 -8.71 6.97 -14.36
C HIS A 87 -8.91 7.61 -12.97
N TYR A 88 -10.14 7.98 -12.60
CA TYR A 88 -10.43 8.37 -11.22
C TYR A 88 -10.60 7.16 -10.30
N GLY A 89 -10.65 5.94 -10.83
CA GLY A 89 -10.63 4.69 -10.07
C GLY A 89 -9.24 4.26 -9.56
N ARG A 90 -8.21 5.12 -9.63
CA ARG A 90 -6.89 4.82 -9.06
C ARG A 90 -6.94 4.87 -7.53
N LEU A 91 -6.11 4.05 -6.88
CA LEU A 91 -5.96 4.09 -5.43
C LEU A 91 -5.50 5.49 -4.98
N HIS A 92 -5.99 5.92 -3.80
CA HIS A 92 -5.69 7.22 -3.18
C HIS A 92 -6.10 8.48 -3.96
N VAL A 93 -6.89 8.35 -5.03
CA VAL A 93 -7.57 9.51 -5.63
C VAL A 93 -8.69 9.97 -4.70
N LYS A 94 -8.58 11.21 -4.21
CA LYS A 94 -9.58 11.83 -3.34
C LYS A 94 -10.58 12.62 -4.18
N GLU A 95 -11.84 12.55 -3.79
CA GLU A 95 -12.92 13.35 -4.35
C GLU A 95 -12.58 14.85 -4.30
N THR A 96 -12.94 15.55 -5.38
CA THR A 96 -12.87 17.01 -5.50
C THR A 96 -14.08 17.52 -6.28
N GLN A 97 -14.21 18.83 -6.44
CA GLN A 97 -15.22 19.42 -7.35
C GLN A 97 -15.07 18.99 -8.83
N HIS A 98 -13.96 18.35 -9.21
CA HIS A 98 -13.66 17.96 -10.59
C HIS A 98 -13.53 16.44 -10.79
N ASN A 99 -13.66 15.64 -9.72
CA ASN A 99 -13.65 14.19 -9.79
C ASN A 99 -14.34 13.56 -8.58
N ALA A 100 -14.95 12.40 -8.76
CA ALA A 100 -15.70 11.71 -7.71
C ALA A 100 -14.83 10.81 -6.80
N GLY A 101 -13.50 10.81 -6.95
CA GLY A 101 -12.63 9.92 -6.18
C GLY A 101 -12.77 8.43 -6.52
N GLY A 102 -13.40 8.11 -7.65
CA GLY A 102 -13.64 6.72 -8.04
C GLY A 102 -14.20 6.57 -9.45
N ARG A 103 -14.21 5.32 -9.93
CA ARG A 103 -14.85 4.94 -11.19
C ARG A 103 -16.24 4.39 -10.92
N VAL A 104 -17.24 4.88 -11.64
CA VAL A 104 -18.65 4.47 -11.48
C VAL A 104 -19.24 4.20 -12.86
N ALA A 105 -19.82 3.01 -13.03
CA ALA A 105 -20.52 2.66 -14.27
C ALA A 105 -21.81 3.46 -14.42
N ARG A 106 -22.27 3.61 -15.66
CA ARG A 106 -23.56 4.25 -15.94
C ARG A 106 -24.74 3.38 -15.52
N THR A 107 -24.61 2.07 -15.73
CA THR A 107 -25.62 1.06 -15.40
C THR A 107 -25.03 0.08 -14.40
N ASN A 108 -25.83 -0.34 -13.42
CA ASN A 108 -25.41 -1.35 -12.44
C ASN A 108 -25.83 -2.74 -12.93
N ASP A 109 -25.01 -3.34 -13.77
CA ASP A 109 -25.20 -4.70 -14.29
C ASP A 109 -23.87 -5.48 -14.32
N GLU A 110 -23.95 -6.78 -14.60
CA GLU A 110 -22.80 -7.70 -14.61
C GLU A 110 -21.88 -7.53 -15.82
N ASN A 111 -22.27 -6.70 -16.80
CA ASN A 111 -21.53 -6.52 -18.05
C ASN A 111 -20.57 -5.31 -18.03
N GLN A 112 -20.44 -4.63 -16.89
CA GLN A 112 -19.58 -3.46 -16.75
C GLN A 112 -18.11 -3.84 -16.52
N TRP A 113 -17.19 -3.15 -17.17
CA TRP A 113 -15.76 -3.44 -17.06
C TRP A 113 -14.90 -2.17 -17.00
N LEU A 114 -13.72 -2.31 -16.38
CA LEU A 114 -12.62 -1.35 -16.39
C LEU A 114 -11.43 -2.07 -17.01
N GLN A 115 -10.88 -1.52 -18.08
CA GLN A 115 -9.75 -2.09 -18.81
C GLN A 115 -8.53 -1.21 -18.63
N ILE A 116 -7.40 -1.87 -18.39
CA ILE A 116 -6.08 -1.25 -18.26
C ILE A 116 -5.21 -1.86 -19.37
N ASP A 117 -4.75 -1.01 -20.29
CA ASP A 117 -3.80 -1.39 -21.33
C ASP A 117 -2.37 -1.33 -20.77
N LEU A 118 -1.73 -2.49 -20.67
CA LEU A 118 -0.36 -2.61 -20.16
C LEU A 118 0.70 -2.46 -21.24
N ASN A 119 0.32 -2.22 -22.51
CA ASN A 119 1.22 -2.14 -23.66
C ASN A 119 2.14 -3.38 -23.83
N ASN A 120 1.67 -4.56 -23.41
CA ASN A 120 2.41 -5.83 -23.55
C ASN A 120 2.27 -6.43 -24.94
#